data_AF-F2JYK4-F1
#
_entry.id   AF-F2JYK4-F1
#
_cell.length_a   1.000
_cell.length_b   1.000
_cell.length_c   1.000
_cell.angle_alpha   90.00
_cell.angle_beta   90.00
_cell.angle_gamma   90.00
#
_symmetry.space_group_name_H-M   'P 1'
#
loop_
_entity.id
_entity.type
_entity.pdbx_description
1 polymer ?
#
loop_
_entity_poly.entity_id
_entity_poly.type
_entity_poly.pdbx_seq_one_letter_code
_entity_poly.pdbx_strand_id
1 'polypeptide(L)'
;MDILARNLYLVKEHVGMFKAANNFDIFDPDNGDKILECREESLGIITKILRFTDYKTYTPFDVRIRAEDGTQVVRVKRGISLLRSHVEVFDENNALLGSFHQKLLSIGGKFSIQDQHGNEVCELKGKWTGWDFKFLYGDIEMAHVSKQWAGIGKEMFTSADNYVLQISDHIAPNSPARQLIIAAVMCIDMVLKE
;
A
#
# COMPACT_ATOMS: atom_id res chain seq x y z
N MET A 1 -6.77 -20.73 3.43
CA MET A 1 -5.37 -20.31 3.21
C MET A 1 -5.34 -18.82 3.44
N ASP A 2 -4.52 -18.34 4.38
CA ASP A 2 -4.49 -16.91 4.71
C ASP A 2 -4.06 -16.12 3.47
N ILE A 3 -4.89 -15.16 3.06
CA ILE A 3 -4.68 -14.42 1.81
C ILE A 3 -3.43 -13.54 1.86
N LEU A 4 -3.02 -13.17 3.09
CA LEU A 4 -1.84 -12.38 3.42
C LEU A 4 -0.55 -13.22 3.51
N ALA A 5 -0.66 -14.54 3.54
CA ALA A 5 0.48 -15.45 3.63
C ALA A 5 1.32 -15.55 2.34
N ARG A 6 0.84 -14.97 1.23
CA ARG A 6 1.51 -15.06 -0.08
C ARG A 6 2.70 -14.12 -0.16
N ASN A 7 3.68 -14.49 -0.97
CA ASN A 7 4.90 -13.69 -1.14
C ASN A 7 4.84 -12.79 -2.37
N LEU A 8 3.78 -12.90 -3.17
CA LEU A 8 3.67 -12.22 -4.43
C LEU A 8 2.24 -11.75 -4.66
N TYR A 9 2.13 -10.47 -5.03
CA TYR A 9 0.86 -9.80 -5.28
C TYR A 9 0.98 -8.98 -6.55
N LEU A 10 0.06 -9.19 -7.49
CA LEU A 10 -0.09 -8.33 -8.66
C LEU A 10 -1.12 -7.26 -8.35
N VAL A 11 -0.70 -6.00 -8.30
CA VAL A 11 -1.61 -4.88 -8.06
C VAL A 11 -1.97 -4.22 -9.39
N LYS A 12 -3.27 -4.08 -9.62
CA LYS A 12 -3.83 -3.34 -10.76
C LYS A 12 -4.59 -2.12 -10.26
N GLU A 13 -4.07 -0.94 -10.59
CA GLU A 13 -4.72 0.32 -10.30
C GLU A 13 -5.87 0.58 -11.29
N HIS A 14 -7.01 1.05 -10.79
CA HIS A 14 -8.12 1.45 -11.66
C HIS A 14 -7.83 2.81 -12.29
N VAL A 15 -7.92 2.88 -13.63
CA VAL A 15 -7.59 4.09 -14.40
C VAL A 15 -8.75 5.10 -14.46
N GLY A 16 -8.43 6.35 -14.80
CA GLY A 16 -9.41 7.41 -15.08
C GLY A 16 -10.10 7.98 -13.85
N MET A 17 -11.43 8.20 -13.91
CA MET A 17 -12.20 8.82 -12.82
C MET A 17 -12.21 8.00 -11.51
N PHE A 18 -11.86 6.71 -11.58
CA PHE A 18 -11.75 5.82 -10.42
C PHE A 18 -10.42 5.96 -9.67
N LYS A 19 -9.39 6.57 -10.30
CA LYS A 19 -8.10 6.89 -9.67
C LYS A 19 -8.25 7.82 -8.47
N ALA A 20 -9.26 8.69 -8.48
CA ALA A 20 -9.55 9.59 -7.37
C ALA A 20 -9.89 8.85 -6.06
N ALA A 21 -10.41 7.62 -6.15
CA ALA A 21 -10.92 6.84 -5.02
C ALA A 21 -9.97 5.73 -4.53
N ASN A 22 -8.68 5.75 -4.93
CA ASN A 22 -7.69 4.75 -4.49
C ASN A 22 -8.19 3.30 -4.63
N ASN A 23 -8.84 3.02 -5.76
CA ASN A 23 -9.38 1.71 -6.03
C ASN A 23 -8.32 0.86 -6.71
N PHE A 24 -7.94 -0.22 -6.03
CA PHE A 24 -6.99 -1.21 -6.54
C PHE A 24 -7.61 -2.59 -6.47
N ASP A 25 -7.28 -3.43 -7.44
CA ASP A 25 -7.56 -4.86 -7.36
C ASP A 25 -6.21 -5.59 -7.28
N ILE A 26 -6.12 -6.52 -6.33
CA ILE A 26 -4.91 -7.30 -6.09
C ILE A 26 -5.21 -8.72 -6.52
N PHE A 27 -4.33 -9.26 -7.35
CA PHE A 27 -4.44 -10.57 -7.97
C PHE A 27 -3.32 -11.48 -7.52
N ASP A 28 -3.62 -12.77 -7.51
CA ASP A 28 -2.62 -13.83 -7.45
C ASP A 28 -2.00 -13.98 -8.85
N PRO A 29 -0.71 -13.73 -9.03
CA PRO A 29 -0.06 -13.79 -10.33
C PRO A 29 0.09 -15.22 -10.88
N ASP A 30 0.02 -16.25 -10.03
CA ASP A 30 0.22 -17.64 -10.46
C ASP A 30 -1.00 -18.18 -11.20
N ASN A 31 -2.20 -17.83 -10.74
CA ASN A 31 -3.46 -18.31 -11.32
C ASN A 31 -4.34 -17.21 -11.93
N GLY A 32 -4.05 -15.93 -11.66
CA GLY A 32 -4.79 -14.77 -12.17
C GLY A 32 -6.06 -14.43 -11.40
N ASP A 33 -6.34 -15.10 -10.28
CA ASP A 33 -7.53 -14.85 -9.47
C ASP A 33 -7.40 -13.52 -8.74
N LYS A 34 -8.51 -12.77 -8.65
CA LYS A 34 -8.57 -11.62 -7.74
C LYS A 34 -8.58 -12.15 -6.31
N ILE A 35 -7.78 -11.56 -5.44
CA ILE A 35 -7.64 -12.00 -4.05
C ILE A 35 -8.01 -10.90 -3.07
N LEU A 36 -7.69 -9.64 -3.37
CA LEU A 36 -8.10 -8.51 -2.55
C LEU A 36 -8.64 -7.41 -3.43
N GLU A 37 -9.52 -6.61 -2.85
CA GLU A 37 -9.92 -5.34 -3.40
C GLU A 37 -9.73 -4.22 -2.39
N CYS A 38 -9.31 -3.08 -2.90
CA CYS A 38 -9.06 -1.88 -2.14
C CYS A 38 -10.08 -0.83 -2.57
N ARG A 39 -10.85 -0.29 -1.62
CA ARG A 39 -11.93 0.66 -1.90
C ARG A 39 -11.96 1.80 -0.87
N GLU A 40 -12.16 3.02 -1.36
CA GLU A 40 -12.46 4.21 -0.53
C GLU A 40 -13.96 4.53 -0.61
N GLU A 41 -14.75 4.07 0.36
CA GLU A 41 -16.23 4.07 0.25
C GLU A 41 -16.87 5.46 0.31
N SER A 42 -16.21 6.43 0.95
CA SER A 42 -16.82 7.73 1.28
C SER A 42 -15.98 8.92 0.80
N LEU A 43 -15.86 9.08 -0.52
CA LEU A 43 -15.14 10.20 -1.12
C LEU A 43 -16.09 11.29 -1.61
N GLY A 44 -16.10 12.43 -0.92
CA GLY A 44 -16.86 13.62 -1.32
C GLY A 44 -16.38 14.21 -2.66
N ILE A 45 -17.27 14.92 -3.37
CA ILE A 45 -17.01 15.48 -4.71
C ILE A 45 -15.81 16.44 -4.70
N ILE A 46 -15.69 17.31 -3.69
CA ILE A 46 -14.57 18.24 -3.56
C ILE A 46 -13.26 17.47 -3.37
N THR A 47 -13.26 16.44 -2.52
CA THR A 47 -12.09 15.60 -2.28
C THR A 47 -11.64 14.89 -3.56
N LYS A 48 -12.58 14.41 -4.38
CA LYS A 48 -12.29 13.83 -5.70
C LYS A 48 -11.57 14.81 -6.62
N ILE A 49 -12.00 16.06 -6.66
CA ILE A 49 -11.36 17.10 -7.48
C ILE A 49 -9.94 17.39 -6.97
N LEU A 50 -9.78 17.56 -5.66
CA LEU A 50 -8.48 17.84 -5.05
C LEU A 50 -7.46 16.72 -5.25
N ARG A 51 -7.91 15.45 -5.39
CA ARG A 51 -7.04 14.30 -5.70
C ARG A 51 -6.31 14.41 -7.04
N PHE A 52 -6.82 15.21 -7.99
CA PHE A 52 -6.17 15.48 -9.27
C PHE A 52 -5.24 16.71 -9.24
N THR A 53 -4.96 17.25 -8.06
CA THR A 53 -4.08 18.41 -7.87
C THR A 53 -2.99 18.08 -6.85
N ASP A 54 -2.00 18.96 -6.70
CA ASP A 54 -0.96 18.81 -5.64
C ASP A 54 -1.54 18.82 -4.21
N TYR A 55 -2.80 19.25 -4.06
CA TYR A 55 -3.53 19.21 -2.80
C TYR A 55 -3.98 17.81 -2.38
N LYS A 56 -3.79 16.76 -3.22
CA LYS A 56 -4.08 15.35 -2.88
C LYS A 56 -3.42 14.89 -1.58
N THR A 57 -2.29 15.50 -1.23
CA THR A 57 -1.55 15.17 -0.02
C THR A 57 -2.17 15.72 1.27
N TYR A 58 -3.10 16.67 1.17
CA TYR A 58 -3.83 17.23 2.33
C TYR A 58 -5.20 16.60 2.56
N THR A 59 -5.71 15.83 1.58
CA THR A 59 -7.04 15.23 1.69
C THR A 59 -7.03 14.02 2.62
N PRO A 60 -8.04 13.88 3.50
CA PRO A 60 -8.20 12.67 4.30
C PRO A 60 -8.54 11.47 3.40
N PHE A 61 -8.28 10.27 3.88
CA PHE A 61 -8.75 9.03 3.26
C PHE A 61 -9.11 7.98 4.29
N ASP A 62 -9.99 7.08 3.88
CA ASP A 62 -10.38 5.88 4.62
C ASP A 62 -10.57 4.73 3.63
N VAL A 63 -9.50 3.97 3.46
CA VAL A 63 -9.39 2.91 2.47
C VAL A 63 -9.53 1.56 3.17
N ARG A 64 -10.41 0.72 2.65
CA ARG A 64 -10.62 -0.65 3.14
C ARG A 64 -10.11 -1.65 2.11
N ILE A 65 -9.25 -2.55 2.59
CA ILE A 65 -8.76 -3.70 1.85
C ILE A 65 -9.59 -4.90 2.30
N ARG A 66 -10.25 -5.55 1.35
CA ARG A 66 -11.18 -6.67 1.60
C ARG A 66 -10.82 -7.88 0.77
N ALA A 67 -11.11 -9.06 1.30
CA ALA A 67 -11.13 -10.28 0.52
C ALA A 67 -12.37 -10.32 -0.38
N GLU A 68 -12.43 -11.29 -1.29
CA GLU A 68 -13.54 -11.42 -2.26
C GLU A 68 -14.91 -11.65 -1.61
N ASP A 69 -14.93 -12.24 -0.42
CA ASP A 69 -16.14 -12.43 0.38
C ASP A 69 -16.63 -11.15 1.09
N GLY A 70 -15.91 -10.03 0.91
CA GLY A 70 -16.21 -8.74 1.53
C GLY A 70 -15.61 -8.56 2.93
N THR A 71 -14.94 -9.58 3.49
CA THR A 71 -14.31 -9.51 4.80
C THR A 71 -13.18 -8.48 4.78
N GLN A 72 -13.19 -7.54 5.73
CA GLN A 72 -12.10 -6.58 5.91
C GLN A 72 -10.84 -7.34 6.33
N VAL A 73 -9.73 -7.04 5.67
CA VAL A 73 -8.43 -7.64 5.97
C VAL A 73 -7.49 -6.59 6.57
N VAL A 74 -7.52 -5.39 6.01
CA VAL A 74 -6.78 -4.23 6.52
C VAL A 74 -7.58 -2.96 6.23
N ARG A 75 -7.52 -1.98 7.12
CA ARG A 75 -8.05 -0.63 6.88
C ARG A 75 -6.95 0.39 7.06
N VAL A 76 -6.85 1.32 6.12
CA VAL A 76 -5.84 2.38 6.11
C VAL A 76 -6.56 3.72 6.19
N LYS A 77 -6.24 4.50 7.22
CA LYS A 77 -6.93 5.77 7.49
C LYS A 77 -5.94 6.89 7.67
N ARG A 78 -6.27 8.05 7.11
CA ARG A 78 -5.55 9.30 7.36
C ARG A 78 -6.55 10.44 7.56
N GLY A 79 -6.37 11.19 8.64
CA GLY A 79 -7.05 12.45 8.85
C GLY A 79 -6.49 13.58 7.96
N ILE A 80 -6.88 14.82 8.27
CA ILE A 80 -6.29 16.00 7.64
C ILE A 80 -4.87 16.16 8.20
N SER A 81 -3.88 16.12 7.33
CA SER A 81 -2.46 16.26 7.69
C SER A 81 -1.92 17.59 7.17
N LEU A 82 -1.70 18.56 8.05
CA LEU A 82 -1.23 19.90 7.70
C LEU A 82 0.31 20.06 7.74
N LEU A 83 1.03 19.15 8.40
CA LEU A 83 2.48 19.27 8.63
C LEU A 83 3.24 17.99 8.27
N ARG A 84 2.84 16.86 8.84
CA ARG A 84 3.57 15.58 8.73
C ARG A 84 2.57 14.46 8.50
N SER A 85 2.71 13.74 7.38
CA SER A 85 1.83 12.62 7.06
C SER A 85 1.95 11.54 8.14
N HIS A 86 0.83 11.31 8.84
CA HIS A 86 0.62 10.23 9.79
C HIS A 86 -0.57 9.40 9.33
N VAL A 87 -0.31 8.16 8.91
CA VAL A 87 -1.35 7.23 8.44
C VAL A 87 -1.48 6.11 9.45
N GLU A 88 -2.71 5.77 9.82
CA GLU A 88 -3.02 4.68 10.73
C GLU A 88 -3.45 3.44 9.95
N VAL A 89 -3.01 2.28 10.41
CA VAL A 89 -3.34 0.97 9.83
C VAL A 89 -4.04 0.13 10.88
N PHE A 90 -5.17 -0.45 10.51
CA PHE A 90 -6.00 -1.28 11.36
C PHE A 90 -6.19 -2.68 10.77
N ASP A 91 -6.42 -3.65 11.64
CA ASP A 91 -6.72 -5.05 11.29
C ASP A 91 -8.19 -5.25 10.85
N GLU A 92 -8.60 -6.50 10.67
CA GLU A 92 -9.98 -6.89 10.35
C GLU A 92 -11.01 -6.44 11.40
N ASN A 93 -10.60 -6.30 12.66
CA ASN A 93 -11.44 -5.92 13.79
C ASN A 93 -11.40 -4.41 14.09
N ASN A 94 -10.70 -3.61 13.28
CA ASN A 94 -10.39 -2.20 13.53
C ASN A 94 -9.49 -1.95 14.77
N ALA A 95 -8.71 -2.92 15.20
CA ALA A 95 -7.62 -2.69 16.15
C ALA A 95 -6.41 -2.09 15.43
N LEU A 96 -5.72 -1.16 16.08
CA LEU A 96 -4.54 -0.50 15.52
C LEU A 96 -3.40 -1.53 15.36
N LEU A 97 -2.93 -1.74 14.14
CA LEU A 97 -1.74 -2.57 13.86
C LEU A 97 -0.46 -1.75 13.90
N GLY A 98 -0.54 -0.49 13.46
CA GLY A 98 0.62 0.35 13.30
C GLY A 98 0.34 1.61 12.49
N SER A 99 1.41 2.28 12.08
CA SER A 99 1.31 3.58 11.42
C SER A 99 2.47 3.88 10.47
N PHE A 100 2.24 4.80 9.54
CA PHE A 100 3.25 5.32 8.63
C PHE A 100 3.58 6.78 8.93
N HIS A 101 4.86 7.06 9.08
CA HIS A 101 5.37 8.38 9.43
C HIS A 101 6.37 8.88 8.39
N GLN A 102 6.14 10.09 7.88
CA GLN A 102 7.12 10.75 7.00
C GLN A 102 8.38 11.16 7.78
N LYS A 103 9.57 10.83 7.27
CA LYS A 103 10.86 11.29 7.84
C LYS A 103 11.19 12.69 7.34
N LEU A 104 11.47 13.62 8.26
CA LEU A 104 11.58 15.06 7.97
C LEU A 104 12.92 15.47 7.31
N LEU A 105 13.92 14.58 7.25
CA LEU A 105 15.30 14.89 6.81
C LEU A 105 16.02 13.67 6.21
N SER A 106 15.35 12.85 5.40
CA SER A 106 15.95 11.58 4.97
C SER A 106 16.89 11.76 3.76
N ILE A 107 18.13 11.32 3.91
CA ILE A 107 18.99 10.87 2.82
C ILE A 107 18.76 9.37 2.67
N GLY A 108 17.80 8.99 1.81
CA GLY A 108 17.60 7.59 1.39
C GLY A 108 16.33 6.85 1.86
N GLY A 109 15.58 7.32 2.86
CA GLY A 109 14.36 6.65 3.36
C GLY A 109 13.21 7.57 3.77
N LYS A 110 12.15 7.60 2.96
CA LYS A 110 11.11 8.65 3.07
C LYS A 110 10.07 8.42 4.17
N PHE A 111 9.78 7.17 4.50
CA PHE A 111 8.78 6.81 5.50
C PHE A 111 9.29 5.73 6.45
N SER A 112 8.91 5.86 7.72
CA SER A 112 9.02 4.80 8.74
C SER A 112 7.66 4.13 8.87
N ILE A 113 7.65 2.80 8.84
CA ILE A 113 6.52 1.97 9.18
C ILE A 113 6.74 1.51 10.62
N GLN A 114 5.77 1.74 11.48
CA GLN A 114 5.84 1.42 12.91
C GLN A 114 4.70 0.49 13.31
N ASP A 115 4.94 -0.34 14.32
CA ASP A 115 3.89 -1.13 14.97
C ASP A 115 3.00 -0.26 15.87
N GLN A 116 1.98 -0.86 16.49
CA GLN A 116 1.08 -0.21 17.43
C GLN A 116 1.76 0.39 18.67
N HIS A 117 2.99 -0.03 18.98
CA HIS A 117 3.79 0.46 20.10
C HIS A 117 4.79 1.54 19.68
N GLY A 118 4.85 1.88 18.39
CA GLY A 118 5.77 2.87 17.83
C GLY A 118 7.17 2.31 17.51
N ASN A 119 7.37 0.99 17.59
CA ASN A 119 8.64 0.38 17.18
C ASN A 119 8.71 0.34 15.66
N GLU A 120 9.88 0.66 15.10
CA GLU A 120 10.08 0.59 13.66
C GLU A 120 10.03 -0.86 13.18
N VAL A 121 9.13 -1.13 12.23
CA VAL A 121 9.00 -2.41 11.54
C VAL A 121 9.86 -2.41 10.28
N CYS A 122 9.82 -1.32 9.51
CA CYS A 122 10.66 -1.11 8.34
C CYS A 122 10.65 0.34 7.87
N GLU A 123 11.56 0.65 6.96
CA GLU A 123 11.66 1.92 6.26
C GLU A 123 11.39 1.72 4.77
N LEU A 124 10.75 2.70 4.17
CA LEU A 124 10.54 2.75 2.72
C LEU A 124 11.69 3.51 2.04
N LYS A 125 12.46 2.83 1.18
CA LYS A 125 13.59 3.39 0.40
C LYS A 125 13.46 3.11 -1.09
N GLY A 126 13.90 4.04 -1.95
CA GLY A 126 13.95 3.83 -3.40
C GLY A 126 13.28 4.93 -4.23
N LYS A 127 13.01 4.62 -5.50
CA LYS A 127 12.45 5.54 -6.51
C LYS A 127 10.95 5.29 -6.69
N TRP A 128 10.12 6.06 -6.00
CA TRP A 128 8.66 5.97 -6.12
C TRP A 128 8.13 6.42 -7.50
N THR A 129 8.79 7.36 -8.18
CA THR A 129 8.35 7.85 -9.50
C THR A 129 8.36 6.74 -10.56
N GLY A 130 9.29 5.79 -10.44
CA GLY A 130 9.34 4.59 -11.27
C GLY A 130 8.60 3.39 -10.69
N TRP A 131 7.96 3.55 -9.54
CA TRP A 131 7.40 2.45 -8.74
C TRP A 131 8.42 1.33 -8.50
N ASP A 132 9.65 1.71 -8.14
CA ASP A 132 10.76 0.80 -7.81
C ASP A 132 11.32 1.15 -6.43
N PHE A 133 10.78 0.50 -5.39
CA PHE A 133 11.10 0.81 -4.00
C PHE A 133 11.01 -0.41 -3.09
N LYS A 134 11.74 -0.36 -1.97
CA LYS A 134 11.91 -1.47 -1.04
C LYS A 134 11.50 -1.08 0.37
N PHE A 135 10.98 -2.04 1.10
CA PHE A 135 10.79 -2.00 2.54
C PHE A 135 12.00 -2.65 3.20
N LEU A 136 12.71 -1.93 4.05
CA LEU A 136 13.96 -2.37 4.66
C LEU A 136 13.90 -2.28 6.19
N TYR A 137 14.34 -3.31 6.90
CA TYR A 137 14.65 -3.21 8.33
C TYR A 137 16.16 -3.27 8.50
N GLY A 138 16.79 -2.11 8.71
CA GLY A 138 18.24 -1.96 8.55
C GLY A 138 18.65 -2.25 7.10
N ASP A 139 19.46 -3.30 6.91
CA ASP A 139 19.90 -3.77 5.59
C ASP A 139 19.07 -4.96 5.06
N ILE A 140 18.08 -5.42 5.83
CA ILE A 140 17.27 -6.59 5.48
C ILE A 140 16.09 -6.13 4.61
N GLU A 141 15.99 -6.68 3.40
CA GLU A 141 14.91 -6.38 2.46
C GLU A 141 13.65 -7.18 2.77
N MET A 142 12.67 -6.51 3.37
CA MET A 142 11.40 -7.10 3.76
C MET A 142 10.45 -7.30 2.58
N ALA A 143 10.41 -6.33 1.67
CA ALA A 143 9.59 -6.41 0.47
C ALA A 143 10.10 -5.47 -0.62
N HIS A 144 9.76 -5.78 -1.87
CA HIS A 144 10.09 -5.00 -3.06
C HIS A 144 8.84 -4.73 -3.88
N VAL A 145 8.68 -3.49 -4.31
CA VAL A 145 7.67 -3.07 -5.27
C VAL A 145 8.35 -2.68 -6.57
N SER A 146 7.91 -3.26 -7.68
CA SER A 146 8.46 -2.95 -9.01
C SER A 146 7.40 -2.97 -10.11
N LYS A 147 7.58 -2.13 -11.14
CA LYS A 147 6.87 -2.21 -12.43
C LYS A 147 7.46 -3.24 -13.39
N GLN A 148 8.39 -4.09 -12.95
CA GLN A 148 9.04 -5.07 -13.81
C GLN A 148 8.77 -6.47 -13.28
N TRP A 149 7.99 -7.25 -14.03
CA TRP A 149 7.76 -8.65 -13.74
C TRP A 149 8.21 -9.54 -14.90
N ALA A 150 9.03 -10.54 -14.57
CA ALA A 150 9.56 -11.51 -15.52
C ALA A 150 9.13 -12.96 -15.22
N GLY A 151 8.30 -13.19 -14.19
CA GLY A 151 7.85 -14.53 -13.80
C GLY A 151 6.55 -14.96 -14.48
N ILE A 152 5.89 -15.95 -13.89
CA ILE A 152 4.62 -16.53 -14.36
C ILE A 152 3.52 -15.45 -14.37
N GLY A 153 2.62 -15.50 -15.35
CA GLY A 153 1.53 -14.52 -15.44
C GLY A 153 1.96 -13.13 -15.96
N LYS A 154 3.15 -12.99 -16.57
CA LYS A 154 3.60 -11.73 -17.20
C LYS A 154 2.59 -11.13 -18.20
N GLU A 155 1.81 -11.96 -18.87
CA GLU A 155 0.75 -11.51 -19.78
C GLU A 155 -0.38 -10.74 -19.07
N MET A 156 -0.60 -11.01 -17.78
CA MET A 156 -1.51 -10.25 -16.92
C MET A 156 -0.95 -8.87 -16.51
N PHE A 157 0.34 -8.64 -16.79
CA PHE A 157 1.12 -7.43 -16.46
C PHE A 157 1.16 -6.41 -17.63
N THR A 158 0.23 -6.49 -18.58
CA THR A 158 0.29 -5.74 -19.84
C THR A 158 -0.08 -4.25 -19.75
N SER A 159 -0.55 -3.76 -18.59
CA SER A 159 -0.87 -2.34 -18.37
C SER A 159 0.30 -1.59 -17.71
N ALA A 160 0.51 -0.33 -18.10
CA ALA A 160 1.55 0.55 -17.56
C ALA A 160 1.34 0.93 -16.08
N ASP A 161 0.13 0.73 -15.57
CA ASP A 161 -0.27 1.05 -14.19
C ASP A 161 -0.26 -0.15 -13.24
N ASN A 162 0.16 -1.34 -13.73
CA ASN A 162 0.31 -2.51 -12.89
C ASN A 162 1.70 -2.52 -12.22
N TYR A 163 1.77 -3.04 -11.00
CA TYR A 163 3.03 -3.28 -10.29
C TYR A 163 2.93 -4.53 -9.43
N VAL A 164 4.09 -5.11 -9.11
CA VAL A 164 4.18 -6.30 -8.26
C VAL A 164 4.70 -5.89 -6.89
N LEU A 165 4.06 -6.40 -5.84
CA LEU A 165 4.60 -6.42 -4.50
C LEU A 165 5.11 -7.84 -4.23
N GLN A 166 6.42 -7.95 -3.97
CA GLN A 166 7.06 -9.18 -3.52
C GLN A 166 7.46 -9.04 -2.05
N ILE A 167 6.93 -9.90 -1.20
CA ILE A 167 7.28 -9.99 0.23
C ILE A 167 8.32 -11.10 0.38
N SER A 168 9.39 -10.85 1.12
CA SER A 168 10.47 -11.82 1.26
C SER A 168 10.06 -13.06 2.07
N ASP A 169 10.62 -14.22 1.71
CA ASP A 169 10.31 -15.51 2.33
C ASP A 169 10.67 -15.59 3.82
N HIS A 170 11.56 -14.72 4.30
CA HIS A 170 11.92 -14.67 5.72
C HIS A 170 10.85 -13.98 6.59
N ILE A 171 9.86 -13.33 5.99
CA ILE A 171 8.71 -12.79 6.72
C ILE A 171 7.68 -13.90 6.88
N ALA A 172 7.50 -14.32 8.13
CA ALA A 172 6.54 -15.35 8.48
C ALA A 172 5.14 -15.05 7.88
N PRO A 173 4.43 -16.06 7.34
CA PRO A 173 3.11 -15.90 6.73
C PRO A 173 2.07 -15.16 7.58
N ASN A 174 2.15 -15.30 8.90
CA ASN A 174 1.25 -14.71 9.89
C ASN A 174 1.82 -13.42 10.53
N SER A 175 2.90 -12.85 9.99
CA SER A 175 3.50 -11.64 10.54
C SER A 175 2.64 -10.40 10.28
N PRO A 176 2.31 -9.60 11.30
CA PRO A 176 1.61 -8.31 11.13
C PRO A 176 2.34 -7.34 10.18
N ALA A 177 3.66 -7.51 10.00
CA ALA A 177 4.44 -6.72 9.06
C ALA A 177 3.90 -6.83 7.62
N ARG A 178 3.30 -7.97 7.24
CA ARG A 178 2.69 -8.17 5.91
C ARG A 178 1.50 -7.25 5.70
N GLN A 179 0.63 -7.13 6.70
CA GLN A 179 -0.52 -6.21 6.67
C GLN A 179 -0.04 -4.76 6.56
N LEU A 180 0.97 -4.38 7.34
CA LEU A 180 1.56 -3.05 7.29
C LEU A 180 2.21 -2.75 5.93
N ILE A 181 2.94 -3.70 5.34
CA ILE A 181 3.54 -3.54 4.00
C ILE A 181 2.44 -3.36 2.94
N ILE A 182 1.43 -4.23 2.92
CA ILE A 182 0.31 -4.13 1.95
C ILE A 182 -0.42 -2.80 2.11
N ALA A 183 -0.72 -2.38 3.33
CA ALA A 183 -1.32 -1.06 3.61
C ALA A 183 -0.47 0.09 3.07
N ALA A 184 0.86 0.04 3.29
CA ALA A 184 1.77 1.09 2.85
C ALA A 184 1.74 1.22 1.32
N VAL A 185 1.80 0.09 0.61
CA VAL A 185 1.75 0.07 -0.85
C VAL A 185 0.45 0.66 -1.38
N MET A 186 -0.70 0.33 -0.76
CA MET A 186 -2.00 0.85 -1.22
C MET A 186 -2.19 2.35 -0.95
N CYS A 187 -1.47 2.96 -0.01
CA CYS A 187 -1.62 4.37 0.32
C CYS A 187 -0.45 5.27 -0.11
N ILE A 188 0.61 4.70 -0.68
CA ILE A 188 1.87 5.41 -0.95
C ILE A 188 1.69 6.63 -1.87
N ASP A 189 0.86 6.53 -2.91
CA ASP A 189 0.61 7.63 -3.86
C ASP A 189 -0.15 8.81 -3.21
N MET A 190 -0.95 8.53 -2.18
CA MET A 190 -1.68 9.57 -1.46
C MET A 190 -0.80 10.40 -0.52
N VAL A 191 0.34 9.85 -0.11
CA VAL A 191 1.23 10.48 0.88
C VAL A 191 2.50 11.06 0.25
N LEU A 192 2.87 10.64 -0.96
CA LEU A 192 4.00 11.18 -1.70
C LEU A 192 3.58 12.32 -2.63
N LYS A 193 4.31 13.44 -2.55
CA LYS A 193 4.36 14.43 -3.64
C LYS A 193 5.37 13.96 -4.68
N GLU A 194 4.97 13.98 -5.94
CA GLU A 194 5.89 13.88 -7.09
C GLU A 194 6.74 15.15 -7.20
#